data_AF-A0A5K7ZF16-F1
#
_entry.id   AF-A0A5K7ZF16-F1
#
_cell.length_a   1.000
_cell.length_b   1.000
_cell.length_c   1.000
_cell.angle_alpha   90.00
_cell.angle_beta   90.00
_cell.angle_gamma   90.00
#
_symmetry.space_group_name_H-M   'P 1'
#
loop_
_entity.id
_entity.type
_entity.pdbx_description
1 polymer ?
#
loop_
_entity_poly.entity_id
_entity_poly.type
_entity_poly.pdbx_seq_one_letter_code
_entity_poly.pdbx_strand_id
1 'polypeptide(L)'
;MTATDTAIVILMGIAALVAAASFSVIVRYLFERGLADRNMQAPDLREIYRTYMNQTRKENGRIGPALWIHGGSAAIFIFTGVAYTIFRFILPRFF
;
A
#
# COMPACT_ATOMS: atom_id res chain seq x y z
N MET A 1 -1.36 -26.30 -7.88
CA MET A 1 -1.35 -24.85 -8.21
C MET A 1 -1.72 -24.72 -9.68
N THR A 2 -2.83 -24.08 -10.00
CA THR A 2 -3.27 -23.84 -11.40
C THR A 2 -2.52 -22.64 -12.00
N ALA A 3 -2.60 -22.44 -13.32
CA ALA A 3 -2.08 -21.23 -13.96
C ALA A 3 -2.72 -19.95 -13.40
N THR A 4 -4.03 -20.00 -13.08
CA THR A 4 -4.75 -18.90 -12.44
C THR A 4 -4.25 -18.64 -11.02
N ASP A 5 -4.00 -19.69 -10.22
CA ASP A 5 -3.42 -19.55 -8.87
C ASP A 5 -2.07 -18.82 -8.94
N THR A 6 -1.20 -19.22 -9.88
CA THR A 6 0.11 -18.59 -10.10
C THR A 6 -0.01 -17.13 -10.51
N ALA A 7 -0.90 -16.81 -11.46
CA ALA A 7 -1.10 -15.44 -11.93
C ALA A 7 -1.58 -14.51 -10.82
N ILE A 8 -2.49 -14.99 -9.97
CA ILE A 8 -3.00 -14.23 -8.82
C ILE A 8 -1.91 -13.98 -7.80
N VAL A 9 -1.10 -14.98 -7.47
CA VAL A 9 0.02 -14.82 -6.54
C VAL A 9 1.04 -13.82 -7.08
N ILE A 10 1.36 -13.86 -8.38
CA ILE A 10 2.25 -12.88 -9.02
C ILE A 10 1.66 -11.47 -8.94
N LEU A 11 0.38 -11.31 -9.29
CA LEU A 11 -0.30 -10.01 -9.23
C LEU A 11 -0.28 -9.43 -7.81
N MET A 12 -0.60 -10.25 -6.81
CA MET A 12 -0.55 -9.85 -5.40
C MET A 12 0.88 -9.49 -4.98
N GLY A 13 1.88 -10.29 -5.37
CA GLY A 13 3.28 -10.01 -5.10
C GLY A 13 3.73 -8.66 -5.67
N ILE A 14 3.39 -8.38 -6.93
CA ILE A 14 3.68 -7.09 -7.57
C ILE A 14 2.97 -5.95 -6.84
N ALA A 15 1.67 -6.10 -6.53
CA ALA A 15 0.91 -5.08 -5.81
C ALA A 15 1.51 -4.78 -4.43
N ALA A 16 1.92 -5.81 -3.67
CA ALA A 16 2.58 -5.66 -2.38
C ALA A 16 3.94 -4.94 -2.50
N LEU A 17 4.75 -5.31 -3.50
CA LEU A 17 6.04 -4.66 -3.76
C LEU A 17 5.87 -3.17 -4.12
N VAL A 18 4.91 -2.85 -4.98
CA VAL A 18 4.61 -1.45 -5.35
C VAL A 18 4.11 -0.67 -4.14
N ALA A 19 3.26 -1.27 -3.30
CA ALA A 19 2.77 -0.65 -2.08
C ALA A 19 3.92 -0.35 -1.10
N ALA A 20 4.82 -1.30 -0.89
CA ALA A 20 5.97 -1.13 -0.01
C ALA A 20 6.97 -0.08 -0.56
N ALA A 21 7.26 -0.13 -1.85
CA ALA A 21 8.18 0.82 -2.49
C ALA A 21 7.64 2.26 -2.44
N SER A 22 6.36 2.46 -2.77
CA SER A 22 5.72 3.77 -2.69
C SER A 22 5.60 4.29 -1.25
N PHE A 23 5.37 3.41 -0.26
CA PHE A 23 5.40 3.78 1.15
C PHE A 23 6.81 4.23 1.60
N SER A 24 7.86 3.53 1.14
CA SER A 24 9.25 3.93 1.42
C SER A 24 9.54 5.34 0.90
N VAL A 25 9.02 5.70 -0.29
CA VAL A 25 9.13 7.07 -0.82
C VAL A 25 8.45 8.10 0.08
N ILE A 26 7.25 7.80 0.60
CA ILE A 26 6.53 8.68 1.53
C ILE A 26 7.35 8.91 2.80
N VAL A 27 7.80 7.83 3.44
CA VAL A 27 8.52 7.89 4.72
C VAL A 27 9.89 8.56 4.56
N ARG A 28 10.63 8.23 3.50
CA ARG A 28 11.90 8.87 3.19
C ARG A 28 11.74 10.38 2.99
N TYR A 29 10.71 10.80 2.25
CA TYR A 29 10.41 12.21 2.04
C TYR A 29 10.19 12.96 3.37
N LEU A 30 9.47 12.35 4.32
CA LEU A 30 9.22 12.93 5.64
C LEU A 30 10.50 13.00 6.48
N PHE A 31 11.29 11.93 6.48
CA PHE A 31 12.54 11.87 7.23
C PHE A 31 13.60 12.87 6.73
N GLU A 32 13.73 13.03 5.41
CA GLU A 32 14.66 14.00 4.83
C GLU A 32 14.29 15.45 5.16
N ARG A 33 13.03 15.70 5.55
CA ARG A 33 12.51 17.02 5.95
C ARG A 33 12.37 17.19 7.46
N GLY A 34 12.76 16.20 8.27
CA GLY A 34 12.59 16.24 9.73
C GLY A 34 11.12 16.25 10.16
N LEU A 35 10.20 15.78 9.32
CA LEU A 35 8.76 15.73 9.58
C LEU A 35 8.30 14.42 10.23
N ALA A 36 9.20 13.46 10.41
CA ALA A 36 8.96 12.21 11.11
C ALA A 36 10.24 11.77 11.84
N ASP A 37 10.08 11.09 12.98
CA ASP A 37 11.19 10.56 13.77
C ASP A 37 11.54 9.14 13.32
N ARG A 38 12.82 8.90 13.01
CA ARG A 38 13.35 7.60 12.59
C ARG A 38 13.45 6.60 13.74
N ASN A 39 13.50 7.08 14.98
CA ASN A 39 13.70 6.26 16.17
C ASN A 39 12.38 5.91 16.87
N MET A 40 11.25 6.36 16.33
CA MET A 40 9.93 6.04 16.87
C MET A 40 9.64 4.54 16.68
N GLN A 41 9.53 3.80 17.79
CA GLN A 41 9.32 2.34 17.75
C GLN A 41 7.97 1.93 17.17
N ALA A 42 6.93 2.75 17.35
CA ALA A 42 5.58 2.49 16.90
C ALA A 42 4.97 3.74 16.24
N PRO A 43 5.36 4.05 14.99
CA PRO A 43 4.84 5.21 14.30
C PRO A 43 3.36 5.08 13.98
N ASP A 44 2.58 6.14 14.25
CA ASP A 44 1.19 6.20 13.81
C ASP A 44 1.15 6.42 12.29
N LEU A 45 0.70 5.38 11.58
CA LEU A 45 0.54 5.43 10.12
C LEU A 45 -0.43 6.54 9.69
N ARG A 46 -1.46 6.83 10.48
CA ARG A 46 -2.42 7.90 10.16
C ARG A 46 -1.73 9.25 10.19
N GLU A 47 -0.86 9.47 11.17
CA GLU A 47 -0.06 10.68 11.28
C GLU A 47 0.91 10.79 10.11
N ILE A 48 1.64 9.73 9.76
CA ILE A 48 2.53 9.69 8.58
C ILE A 48 1.79 10.14 7.31
N TYR A 49 0.63 9.54 7.02
CA TYR A 49 -0.13 9.88 5.83
C TYR A 49 -0.65 11.31 5.85
N ARG A 50 -1.15 11.77 7.01
CA ARG A 50 -1.68 13.13 7.17
C ARG A 50 -0.57 14.16 6.99
N THR A 51 0.59 13.94 7.60
CA THR A 51 1.76 14.83 7.50
C THR A 51 2.27 14.90 6.07
N TYR A 52 2.40 13.76 5.38
CA TYR A 52 2.78 13.74 3.97
C TYR A 52 1.79 14.49 3.08
N MET A 53 0.49 14.23 3.26
CA MET A 53 -0.57 14.88 2.49
C MET A 53 -0.57 16.39 2.69
N ASN A 54 -0.47 16.86 3.93
CA ASN A 54 -0.45 18.28 4.26
C ASN A 54 0.79 18.96 3.66
N GLN A 55 1.97 18.34 3.81
CA GLN A 55 3.21 18.93 3.31
C GLN A 55 3.23 18.99 1.77
N THR A 56 2.89 17.90 1.09
CA THR A 56 2.88 17.88 -0.38
C THR A 56 1.84 18.82 -0.97
N ARG A 57 0.67 18.95 -0.33
CA ARG A 57 -0.36 19.92 -0.73
C ARG A 57 0.10 21.35 -0.52
N LYS A 58 0.84 21.64 0.57
CA LYS A 58 1.44 22.96 0.82
C LYS A 58 2.51 23.32 -0.21
N GLU A 59 3.38 22.37 -0.58
CA GLU A 59 4.47 22.60 -1.53
C GLU A 59 4.00 22.67 -2.99
N ASN A 60 3.08 21.78 -3.40
CA ASN A 60 2.77 21.54 -4.82
C ASN A 60 1.30 21.81 -5.20
N GLY A 61 0.48 22.29 -4.25
CA GLY A 61 -0.96 22.49 -4.43
C GLY A 61 -1.79 21.19 -4.55
N ARG A 62 -1.15 20.02 -4.48
CA ARG A 62 -1.76 18.70 -4.70
C ARG A 62 -1.18 17.64 -3.77
N ILE A 63 -1.93 16.58 -3.54
CA ILE A 63 -1.45 15.41 -2.78
C ILE A 63 -0.35 14.71 -3.60
N GLY A 64 0.76 14.36 -2.95
CA GLY A 64 1.88 13.68 -3.60
C GLY A 64 1.48 12.34 -4.25
N PRO A 65 2.00 12.03 -5.46
CA PRO A 65 1.60 10.86 -6.23
C PRO A 65 1.93 9.53 -5.55
N ALA A 66 2.95 9.49 -4.68
CA ALA A 66 3.32 8.29 -3.95
C ALA A 66 2.18 7.78 -3.05
N LEU A 67 1.37 8.67 -2.47
CA LEU A 67 0.23 8.28 -1.64
C LEU A 67 -0.86 7.58 -2.47
N TRP A 68 -1.14 8.08 -3.67
CA TRP A 68 -2.11 7.47 -4.59
C TRP A 68 -1.64 6.11 -5.10
N ILE A 69 -0.37 5.99 -5.45
CA ILE A 69 0.24 4.71 -5.89
C ILE A 69 0.19 3.69 -4.75
N HIS A 70 0.55 4.11 -3.53
CA HIS A 70 0.48 3.25 -2.35
C HIS A 70 -0.96 2.78 -2.09
N GLY A 71 -1.91 3.71 -1.99
CA GLY A 71 -3.31 3.38 -1.73
C GLY A 71 -3.91 2.47 -2.80
N GLY A 72 -3.66 2.75 -4.08
CA GLY A 72 -4.14 1.94 -5.20
C GLY A 72 -3.56 0.53 -5.21
N SER A 73 -2.25 0.39 -5.00
CA SER A 73 -1.60 -0.93 -4.97
C SER A 73 -1.99 -1.75 -3.74
N ALA A 74 -2.10 -1.13 -2.56
CA ALA A 74 -2.60 -1.78 -1.36
C ALA A 74 -4.06 -2.25 -1.53
N ALA A 75 -4.90 -1.43 -2.15
CA ALA A 75 -6.27 -1.81 -2.48
C ALA A 75 -6.31 -3.03 -3.41
N ILE A 76 -5.52 -3.03 -4.50
CA ILE A 76 -5.42 -4.17 -5.42
C ILE A 76 -5.01 -5.44 -4.67
N PHE A 77 -3.99 -5.36 -3.81
CA PHE A 77 -3.53 -6.49 -3.01
C PHE A 77 -4.66 -7.05 -2.12
N ILE A 78 -5.32 -6.19 -1.35
CA ILE A 78 -6.38 -6.59 -0.41
C ILE A 78 -7.58 -7.18 -1.17
N PHE A 79 -8.11 -6.47 -2.17
CA PHE A 79 -9.29 -6.92 -2.91
C PHE A 79 -9.03 -8.23 -3.66
N THR A 80 -7.87 -8.34 -4.33
CA THR A 80 -7.50 -9.57 -5.03
C THR A 80 -7.34 -10.72 -4.05
N GLY A 81 -6.67 -10.51 -2.91
CA GLY A 81 -6.48 -11.54 -1.89
C GLY A 81 -7.78 -12.01 -1.27
N VAL A 82 -8.68 -11.08 -0.92
CA VAL A 82 -10.01 -11.41 -0.38
C VAL A 82 -10.84 -12.17 -1.41
N ALA A 83 -10.95 -11.66 -2.64
CA ALA A 83 -11.71 -12.31 -3.70
C ALA A 83 -11.16 -13.71 -3.99
N TYR A 84 -9.85 -13.83 -4.20
CA TYR A 84 -9.22 -15.13 -4.44
C TYR A 84 -9.47 -16.11 -3.28
N THR A 85 -9.38 -15.65 -2.04
CA THR A 85 -9.65 -16.49 -0.87
C THR A 85 -11.09 -17.02 -0.88
N ILE A 86 -12.05 -16.14 -1.16
CA ILE A 86 -13.47 -16.50 -1.25
C ILE A 86 -13.69 -17.51 -2.37
N PHE A 87 -13.29 -17.19 -3.60
CA PHE A 87 -13.56 -18.04 -4.76
C PHE A 87 -12.81 -19.37 -4.72
N ARG A 88 -11.59 -19.39 -4.19
CA ARG A 88 -10.74 -20.57 -4.19
C ARG A 88 -11.02 -21.52 -3.03
N PHE A 89 -11.30 -20.97 -1.84
CA PHE A 89 -11.34 -21.77 -0.62
C PHE A 89 -12.71 -21.78 0.05
N ILE A 90 -13.52 -20.73 -0.09
CA ILE A 90 -14.82 -20.63 0.60
C ILE A 90 -15.92 -21.19 -0.30
N LEU A 91 -16.08 -20.66 -1.51
CA LEU A 91 -17.18 -20.99 -2.42
C LEU A 91 -17.27 -22.51 -2.73
N PRO A 92 -16.17 -23.24 -3.02
CA PRO A 92 -16.22 -24.68 -3.32
C PRO A 92 -16.61 -25.56 -2.12
N ARG A 93 -16.82 -24.99 -0.93
CA ARG A 93 -17.35 -25.74 0.23
C ARG A 93 -18.88 -25.68 0.32
N PHE A 94 -19.50 -24.80 -0.48
CA PHE A 94 -20.96 -24.58 -0.49
C PHE A 94 -21.62 -25.05 -1.79
N PHE A 95 -20.82 -25.35 -2.81
CA PHE A 95 -21.23 -25.87 -4.12
C PHE A 95 -20.31 -27.03 -4.49
#